data_AF-A0A438HZ29-F1
#
_entry.id   AF-A0A438HZ29-F1
#
_cell.length_a   1.000
_cell.length_b   1.000
_cell.length_c   1.000
_cell.angle_alpha   90.00
_cell.angle_beta   90.00
_cell.angle_gamma   90.00
#
_symmetry.space_group_name_H-M   'P 1'
#
loop_
_entity.id
_entity.type
_entity.pdbx_description
1 polymer ?
#
loop_
_entity_poly.entity_id
_entity_poly.type
_entity_poly.pdbx_seq_one_letter_code
_entity_poly.pdbx_strand_id
1 'polypeptide(L)'
;MQIASAKDQNPVFGELCFYGIITEIWDLDYTMFRIPVFKCDWVDNKNGIKVDDLGFTLVDFSKIAHKSDPFILASQAKQVFYVQDQLDPRWSVVLSTPQKDFLDMEGGEDFVDNSIEHHPL
;
A
#
# COMPACT_ATOMS: atom_id res chain seq x y z
N MET A 1 -10.71 -4.73 4.09
CA MET A 1 -11.67 -3.63 3.83
C MET A 1 -13.01 -4.25 3.50
N GLN A 2 -14.12 -3.82 4.10
CA GLN A 2 -15.46 -4.30 3.79
C GLN A 2 -16.11 -3.30 2.81
N ILE A 3 -16.40 -3.72 1.59
CA ILE A 3 -17.23 -2.94 0.67
C ILE A 3 -18.63 -3.52 0.76
N ALA A 4 -19.52 -2.81 1.46
CA ALA A 4 -20.93 -3.14 1.53
C ALA A 4 -21.71 -2.03 0.83
N SER A 5 -22.52 -2.41 -0.17
CA SER A 5 -23.53 -1.52 -0.73
C SER A 5 -24.83 -1.72 0.05
N ALA A 6 -25.59 -0.66 0.28
CA ALA A 6 -26.92 -0.74 0.90
C ALA A 6 -27.91 -1.65 0.14
N LYS A 7 -27.59 -2.03 -1.11
CA LYS A 7 -28.37 -2.94 -1.95
C LYS A 7 -27.74 -4.33 -2.11
N ASP A 8 -26.59 -4.59 -1.50
CA ASP A 8 -25.91 -5.88 -1.61
C ASP A 8 -26.59 -6.92 -0.69
N GLN A 9 -27.13 -7.96 -1.30
CA GLN A 9 -27.78 -9.09 -0.62
C GLN A 9 -26.86 -10.31 -0.53
N ASN A 10 -25.64 -10.24 -1.08
CA ASN A 10 -24.69 -11.34 -1.09
C ASN A 10 -23.27 -10.83 -0.84
N PRO A 11 -22.94 -10.44 0.40
CA PRO A 11 -21.61 -9.93 0.73
C PRO A 11 -20.56 -11.02 0.49
N VAL A 12 -19.63 -10.75 -0.43
CA VAL A 12 -18.47 -11.61 -0.68
C VAL A 12 -17.33 -11.12 0.20
N PHE A 13 -16.88 -11.97 1.12
CA PHE A 13 -15.72 -11.71 1.96
C PHE A 13 -14.46 -12.08 1.17
N GLY A 14 -13.81 -11.06 0.61
CA GLY A 14 -12.48 -11.17 0.01
C GLY A 14 -11.56 -10.11 0.59
N GLU A 15 -10.28 -10.44 0.76
CA GLU A 15 -9.25 -9.45 1.09
C GLU A 15 -8.99 -8.60 -0.15
N LEU A 16 -9.75 -7.52 -0.30
CA LEU A 16 -9.54 -6.54 -1.36
C LEU A 16 -8.35 -5.65 -0.98
N CYS A 17 -7.19 -5.94 -1.56
CA CYS A 17 -6.00 -5.10 -1.47
C CYS A 17 -6.07 -4.00 -2.53
N PHE A 18 -5.92 -2.75 -2.10
CA PHE A 18 -5.78 -1.59 -2.97
C PHE A 18 -4.32 -1.15 -2.98
N TYR A 19 -3.82 -0.75 -4.15
CA TYR A 19 -2.50 -0.18 -4.30
C TYR A 19 -2.62 1.23 -4.87
N GLY A 20 -1.81 2.15 -4.37
CA GLY A 20 -1.89 3.54 -4.77
C GLY A 20 -0.68 4.33 -4.30
N ILE A 21 -0.62 5.56 -4.78
CA ILE A 21 0.42 6.51 -4.42
C ILE A 21 -0.21 7.58 -3.53
N ILE A 22 0.36 7.80 -2.35
CA ILE A 22 -0.03 8.92 -1.49
C ILE A 22 0.36 10.21 -2.21
N THR A 23 -0.63 11.05 -2.51
CA THR A 23 -0.44 12.35 -3.14
C THR A 23 -0.43 13.48 -2.11
N GLU A 24 -1.19 13.33 -1.03
CA GLU A 24 -1.26 14.32 0.05
C GLU A 24 -1.44 13.63 1.41
N ILE A 25 -0.85 14.22 2.46
CA ILE A 25 -1.01 13.79 3.86
C ILE A 25 -1.71 14.92 4.61
N TRP A 26 -2.83 14.63 5.24
CA TRP A 26 -3.67 15.60 5.93
C TRP A 26 -3.87 15.17 7.38
N ASP A 27 -3.88 16.14 8.29
CA ASP A 27 -4.34 15.94 9.67
C ASP A 27 -5.68 16.64 9.85
N LEU A 28 -6.73 15.87 10.12
CA LEU A 28 -8.05 16.40 10.46
C LEU A 28 -8.06 16.81 11.93
N ASP A 29 -8.11 18.11 12.21
CA ASP A 29 -8.12 18.65 13.57
C ASP A 29 -9.55 18.83 14.09
N TYR A 30 -9.97 17.96 15.01
CA TYR A 30 -11.27 18.02 15.68
C TYR A 30 -11.20 18.78 17.02
N THR A 31 -10.16 19.57 17.26
CA THR A 31 -9.85 20.29 18.52
C THR A 31 -9.50 19.36 19.70
N MET A 32 -10.21 18.24 19.87
CA MET A 32 -9.96 17.24 20.92
C MET A 32 -8.92 16.18 20.53
N PHE A 33 -8.86 15.84 19.24
CA PHE A 33 -7.91 14.88 18.69
C PHE A 33 -7.65 15.19 17.22
N ARG A 34 -6.58 14.61 16.69
CA ARG A 34 -6.24 14.67 15.26
C ARG A 34 -6.31 13.28 14.65
N ILE A 35 -6.86 13.20 13.44
CA ILE A 35 -6.89 11.97 12.65
C ILE A 35 -6.05 12.20 11.38
N PRO A 36 -4.93 11.48 11.21
CA PRO A 36 -4.19 11.50 9.95
C PRO A 36 -4.94 10.72 8.86
N VAL A 37 -5.09 11.35 7.70
CA VAL A 37 -5.68 10.76 6.50
C VAL A 37 -4.75 10.96 5.31
N PHE A 38 -4.73 9.97 4.43
CA PHE A 38 -3.96 10.02 3.19
C PHE A 38 -4.90 10.17 2.01
N LYS A 39 -4.57 11.10 1.12
CA LYS A 39 -5.15 11.16 -0.22
C LYS A 39 -4.28 10.33 -1.13
N CYS A 40 -4.89 9.39 -1.85
CA CYS A 40 -4.19 8.46 -2.70
C CYS A 40 -4.74 8.47 -4.13
N ASP A 41 -3.83 8.34 -5.10
CA ASP A 41 -4.19 7.91 -6.46
C ASP A 41 -4.21 6.38 -6.48
N TRP A 42 -5.41 5.81 -6.54
CA TRP A 42 -5.63 4.37 -6.50
C TRP A 42 -5.56 3.74 -7.89
N VAL A 43 -4.88 2.61 -8.00
CA VAL A 43 -4.89 1.79 -9.21
C VAL A 43 -6.24 1.07 -9.36
N ASP A 44 -6.73 0.91 -10.58
CA ASP A 44 -7.92 0.12 -10.91
C ASP A 44 -7.68 -1.35 -10.54
N ASN A 45 -8.42 -1.86 -9.55
CA ASN A 45 -8.26 -3.24 -9.10
C ASN A 45 -8.55 -4.30 -10.17
N LYS A 46 -9.35 -3.99 -11.20
CA LYS A 46 -9.72 -4.94 -12.25
C LYS A 46 -8.71 -4.99 -13.39
N ASN A 47 -8.17 -3.84 -13.78
CA ASN A 47 -7.37 -3.70 -15.00
C ASN A 47 -5.92 -3.28 -14.74
N GLY A 48 -5.62 -2.75 -13.56
CA GLY A 48 -4.31 -2.23 -13.18
C GLY A 48 -3.56 -3.10 -12.19
N ILE A 49 -4.12 -4.24 -11.77
CA ILE A 49 -3.45 -5.19 -10.88
C ILE A 49 -3.44 -6.58 -11.54
N LYS A 50 -2.30 -7.25 -11.50
CA LYS A 50 -2.19 -8.69 -11.83
C LYS A 50 -1.18 -9.38 -10.93
N VAL A 51 -1.23 -10.70 -10.93
CA VAL A 51 -0.20 -11.55 -10.33
C VAL A 51 0.47 -12.31 -11.47
N ASP A 52 1.79 -12.32 -11.53
CA ASP A 52 2.53 -13.07 -12.55
C ASP A 52 2.69 -14.56 -12.18
N ASP A 53 3.32 -15.33 -13.07
CA ASP A 53 3.54 -16.76 -12.90
C ASP A 53 4.49 -17.10 -11.73
N LEU A 54 5.25 -16.12 -11.23
CA LEU A 54 6.14 -16.23 -10.09
C LEU A 54 5.45 -15.84 -8.77
N GLY A 55 4.20 -15.37 -8.84
CA GLY A 55 3.42 -14.94 -7.68
C GLY A 55 3.66 -13.49 -7.26
N PHE A 56 4.37 -12.68 -8.06
CA PHE A 56 4.54 -11.27 -7.78
C PHE A 56 3.30 -10.47 -8.16
N THR A 57 2.87 -9.60 -7.26
CA THR A 57 1.84 -8.59 -7.58
C THR A 57 2.48 -7.47 -8.40
N LEU A 58 1.85 -7.16 -9.53
CA LEU A 58 2.24 -6.11 -10.46
C LEU A 58 1.13 -5.07 -10.55
N VAL A 59 1.52 -3.79 -10.55
CA VAL A 59 0.59 -2.65 -10.65
C VAL A 59 0.91 -1.76 -11.86
N ASP A 60 -0.12 -1.25 -12.52
CA ASP A 60 -0.02 -0.30 -13.65
C ASP A 60 -0.58 1.07 -13.22
N PHE A 61 0.32 2.01 -12.93
CA PHE A 61 -0.04 3.36 -12.53
C PHE A 61 -0.66 4.23 -13.63
N SER A 62 -0.68 3.77 -14.90
CA SER A 62 -1.47 4.44 -15.94
C SER A 62 -2.98 4.20 -15.79
N LYS A 63 -3.37 3.22 -14.97
CA LYS A 63 -4.76 2.82 -14.73
C LYS A 63 -5.28 3.32 -13.39
N ILE A 64 -5.32 4.64 -13.20
CA ILE A 64 -5.86 5.25 -11.97
C ILE A 64 -7.40 5.26 -11.97
N ALA A 65 -8.00 4.80 -10.87
CA ALA A 65 -9.43 4.75 -10.60
C ALA A 65 -9.77 5.42 -9.24
N HIS A 66 -11.01 5.26 -8.78
CA HIS A 66 -11.48 5.72 -7.46
C HIS A 66 -11.27 7.21 -7.15
N LYS A 67 -11.24 8.07 -8.18
CA LYS A 67 -11.02 9.53 -8.02
C LYS A 67 -12.07 10.25 -7.17
N SER A 68 -13.28 9.68 -7.05
CA SER A 68 -14.35 10.20 -6.21
C SER A 68 -14.22 9.82 -4.73
N ASP A 69 -13.35 8.87 -4.40
CA ASP A 69 -13.11 8.38 -3.03
C ASP A 69 -11.61 8.15 -2.79
N PRO A 70 -10.80 9.24 -2.72
CA PRO A 70 -9.35 9.14 -2.69
C PRO A 70 -8.78 9.01 -1.28
N PHE A 71 -9.58 9.20 -0.22
CA PHE A 71 -9.09 9.31 1.15
C PHE A 71 -9.18 7.99 1.92
N ILE A 72 -8.13 7.67 2.67
CA ILE A 72 -8.13 6.59 3.66
C ILE A 72 -7.59 7.08 5.00
N LEU A 73 -7.90 6.37 6.08
CA LEU A 73 -7.23 6.58 7.36
C LEU A 73 -5.79 6.08 7.26
N ALA A 74 -4.83 6.81 7.83
CA ALA A 74 -3.43 6.35 7.86
C ALA A 74 -3.28 4.98 8.53
N SER A 75 -4.12 4.68 9.54
CA SER A 75 -4.14 3.40 10.25
C SER A 75 -4.58 2.20 9.39
N GLN A 76 -5.18 2.45 8.22
CA GLN A 76 -5.58 1.42 7.28
C GLN A 76 -4.53 1.16 6.20
N ALA A 77 -3.49 2.01 6.12
CA ALA A 77 -2.45 1.90 5.11
C ALA A 77 -1.33 0.94 5.57
N LYS A 78 -0.84 0.13 4.64
CA LYS A 78 0.42 -0.61 4.78
C LYS A 78 1.42 -0.06 3.78
N GLN A 79 2.62 0.29 4.24
CA GLN A 79 3.68 0.74 3.34
C GLN A 79 4.16 -0.41 2.46
N VAL A 80 4.34 -0.11 1.17
CA VAL A 80 4.93 -1.00 0.16
C VAL A 80 5.87 -0.18 -0.71
N PHE A 81 6.76 -0.85 -1.42
CA PHE A 81 7.61 -0.25 -2.45
C PHE A 81 7.21 -0.74 -3.84
N TYR A 82 7.45 0.11 -4.84
CA TYR A 82 7.20 -0.20 -6.23
C TYR A 82 8.51 -0.18 -7.00
N VAL A 83 8.82 -1.28 -7.68
CA VAL A 83 10.01 -1.39 -8.54
C VAL A 83 9.54 -1.63 -9.96
N GLN A 84 9.94 -0.76 -10.89
CA GLN A 84 9.58 -0.93 -12.30
C GLN A 84 10.08 -2.28 -12.83
N ASP A 85 9.20 -2.99 -13.53
CA ASP A 85 9.55 -4.23 -14.22
C ASP A 85 10.48 -3.91 -15.40
N GLN A 86 11.58 -4.67 -15.49
CA GLN A 86 12.58 -4.52 -16.54
C GLN A 86 12.12 -5.10 -17.89
N LEU A 87 11.13 -6.00 -17.89
CA LEU A 87 10.59 -6.62 -19.10
C LEU A 87 9.46 -5.80 -19.74
N ASP A 88 8.54 -5.26 -18.92
CA ASP A 88 7.48 -4.34 -19.35
C ASP A 88 7.42 -3.12 -18.41
N PRO A 89 8.07 -1.99 -18.77
CA PRO A 89 8.16 -0.79 -17.93
C PRO A 89 6.83 -0.15 -17.52
N ARG A 90 5.71 -0.58 -18.12
CA ARG A 90 4.36 -0.21 -17.70
C ARG A 90 3.99 -0.76 -16.33
N TRP A 91 4.55 -1.91 -15.95
CA TRP A 91 4.26 -2.55 -14.68
C TRP A 91 5.30 -2.21 -13.62
N SER A 92 4.88 -2.21 -12.36
CA SER A 92 5.75 -2.15 -11.20
C SER A 92 5.45 -3.29 -10.26
N VAL A 93 6.49 -4.01 -9.83
CA VAL A 93 6.41 -5.05 -8.81
C VAL A 93 6.17 -4.42 -7.45
N VAL A 94 5.22 -4.96 -6.70
CA VAL A 94 4.95 -4.53 -5.32
C VAL A 94 5.82 -5.32 -4.35
N LEU A 95 6.63 -4.63 -3.57
CA LEU A 95 7.44 -5.20 -2.50
C LEU A 95 6.83 -4.83 -1.16
N SER A 96 6.43 -5.84 -0.40
CA SER A 96 6.00 -5.64 0.99
C SER A 96 7.21 -5.49 1.88
N THR A 97 7.22 -4.47 2.74
CA THR A 97 8.16 -4.45 3.86
C THR A 97 7.73 -5.49 4.89
N PRO A 98 8.66 -6.32 5.40
CA PRO A 98 8.43 -6.98 6.69
C PRO A 98 8.00 -5.91 7.69
N GLN A 99 6.96 -6.17 8.47
CA GLN A 99 6.62 -5.26 9.56
C GLN A 99 7.86 -5.16 10.45
N LYS A 100 8.47 -3.97 10.52
CA LYS A 100 9.21 -3.61 11.71
C LYS A 100 8.12 -3.49 12.77
N ASP A 101 8.00 -4.53 13.57
CA ASP A 101 7.25 -4.45 14.81
C ASP A 101 7.87 -3.29 15.59
N PHE A 102 7.22 -2.12 15.55
CA PHE A 102 7.45 -1.05 16.51
C PHE A 102 6.79 -1.46 17.84
N LEU A 103 7.05 -2.70 18.28
CA LEU A 103 6.75 -3.13 19.62
C LEU A 103 7.80 -2.48 20.51
N ASP A 104 7.30 -1.55 21.30
CA ASP A 104 7.80 -1.14 22.60
C ASP A 104 9.19 -0.50 22.61
N MET A 105 9.21 0.83 22.41
CA MET A 105 10.28 1.66 22.97
C MET A 105 10.11 1.71 24.51
N GLU A 106 10.35 0.58 25.15
CA GLU A 106 10.78 0.49 26.54
C GLU A 106 11.91 -0.55 26.64
N GLY A 107 13.13 -0.08 26.34
CA GLY A 107 14.38 -0.66 26.85
C GLY A 107 14.97 -1.86 26.09
N GLY A 108 16.19 -1.68 25.59
CA GLY A 108 17.10 -2.79 25.31
C GLY A 108 17.75 -2.73 23.94
N GLU A 109 19.00 -2.30 23.93
CA GLU A 109 19.99 -2.38 22.87
C GLU A 109 20.01 -3.76 22.16
N ASP A 110 20.03 -3.76 20.83
CA ASP A 110 21.00 -4.54 20.03
C ASP A 110 20.81 -4.22 18.53
N PHE A 111 21.72 -3.39 18.01
CA PHE A 111 21.90 -3.18 16.58
C PHE A 111 22.52 -4.44 15.98
N VAL A 112 21.79 -5.17 15.14
CA VAL A 112 22.40 -6.16 14.25
C VAL A 112 22.46 -5.58 12.84
N ASP A 113 23.66 -5.15 12.52
CA ASP A 113 24.19 -4.82 11.20
C ASP A 113 23.89 -5.94 10.19
N ASN A 114 23.15 -5.61 9.12
CA ASN A 114 23.15 -6.40 7.89
C ASN A 114 23.75 -5.53 6.78
N SER A 115 25.07 -5.46 6.81
CA SER A 115 25.92 -4.99 5.73
C SER A 115 25.57 -5.75 4.43
N ILE A 116 25.13 -5.03 3.40
CA ILE A 116 25.07 -5.57 2.04
C ILE A 116 26.48 -5.45 1.47
N GLU A 117 27.14 -6.59 1.25
CA GLU A 117 28.42 -6.64 0.55
C GLU A 117 28.24 -6.18 -0.91
N HIS A 118 28.76 -4.99 -1.23
CA HIS A 118 28.95 -4.56 -2.62
C HIS A 118 30.07 -5.38 -3.26
N HIS A 119 29.72 -6.27 -4.20
CA HIS A 119 30.69 -6.77 -5.18
C HIS A 119 30.87 -5.72 -6.29
N PRO A 120 32.09 -5.20 -6.54
CA PRO A 120 32.34 -4.32 -7.68
C PRO A 120 32.49 -5.13 -8.98
N LEU A 121 32.10 -4.51 -10.11
CA LEU A 121 32.57 -4.85 -11.46
C LEU A 121 34.03 -4.46 -11.65
#